data_AF-A0A927NX93-F1
#
_entry.id   AF-A0A927NX93-F1
#
_cell.length_a   1.000
_cell.length_b   1.000
_cell.length_c   1.000
_cell.angle_alpha   90.00
_cell.angle_beta   90.00
_cell.angle_gamma   90.00
#
_symmetry.space_group_name_H-M   'P 1'
#
loop_
_entity.id
_entity.type
_entity.pdbx_description
1 polymer ?
#
loop_
_entity_poly.entity_id
_entity_poly.type
_entity_poly.pdbx_seq_one_letter_code
_entity_poly.pdbx_strand_id
1 'polypeptide(L)'
;MLLVCRNYPVCDAYVRVLPGTNKPVGTMANGKLRAMRNTAHRYFDMIHKSGLMTKNEAYQWLAYKVCAPLSQAHIGLMGEYYCQQVIDESKKLLISRGKLREEKREAG
;
A
#
# COMPACT_ATOMS: atom_id res chain seq x y z
N MET A 1 -6.91 -18.30 -6.69
CA MET A 1 -6.28 -18.58 -8.01
C MET A 1 -5.29 -17.47 -8.34
N LEU A 2 -4.25 -17.79 -9.13
CA LEU A 2 -3.25 -16.83 -9.61
C LEU A 2 -3.23 -16.86 -11.14
N LEU A 3 -3.08 -15.70 -11.77
CA LEU A 3 -2.59 -15.62 -13.15
C LEU A 3 -1.08 -15.51 -13.09
N VAL A 4 -0.38 -16.46 -13.70
CA VAL A 4 1.08 -16.60 -13.63
C VAL A 4 1.70 -16.31 -15.00
N CYS A 5 2.95 -15.87 -15.02
CA CYS A 5 3.68 -15.73 -16.27
C CYS A 5 3.80 -17.08 -16.99
N ARG A 6 3.71 -17.07 -18.33
CA ARG A 6 3.89 -18.26 -19.17
C ARG A 6 5.27 -18.92 -18.98
N ASN A 7 6.30 -18.13 -18.65
CA ASN A 7 7.69 -18.61 -18.47
C ASN A 7 8.06 -18.79 -16.98
N TYR A 8 7.09 -19.06 -16.11
CA TYR A 8 7.36 -19.34 -14.70
C TYR A 8 8.13 -20.67 -14.54
N PRO A 9 9.15 -20.77 -13.67
CA PRO A 9 9.60 -19.78 -12.68
C PRO A 9 10.71 -18.83 -13.13
N VAL A 10 11.19 -18.90 -14.39
CA VAL A 10 12.21 -17.96 -14.91
C VAL A 10 11.71 -16.51 -14.83
N CYS A 11 10.44 -16.30 -15.15
CA CYS A 11 9.71 -15.09 -14.78
C CYS A 11 8.77 -15.42 -13.61
N ASP A 12 9.10 -14.90 -12.43
CA ASP A 12 8.36 -15.14 -11.18
C ASP A 12 7.14 -14.23 -11.00
N ALA A 13 6.73 -13.51 -12.06
CA ALA A 13 5.62 -12.58 -12.02
C ALA A 13 4.28 -13.29 -11.98
N TYR A 14 3.42 -12.87 -11.06
CA TYR A 14 2.02 -13.30 -11.00
C TYR A 14 1.11 -12.23 -10.42
N VAL A 15 -0.20 -12.41 -10.59
CA VAL A 15 -1.24 -11.59 -9.96
C VAL A 15 -2.36 -12.47 -9.39
N ARG A 16 -2.92 -12.06 -8.26
CA ARG A 16 -4.09 -12.73 -7.67
C ARG A 16 -5.35 -12.32 -8.42
N VAL A 17 -6.32 -13.23 -8.51
CA VAL A 17 -7.65 -12.93 -9.03
C VAL A 17 -8.70 -12.94 -7.91
N LEU A 18 -9.78 -12.21 -8.12
CA LEU A 18 -10.94 -12.27 -7.23
C LEU A 18 -11.50 -13.70 -7.19
N PRO A 19 -11.83 -14.24 -6.01
CA PRO A 19 -12.41 -15.57 -5.87
C PRO A 19 -13.62 -15.76 -6.81
N GLY A 20 -13.68 -16.91 -7.49
CA GLY A 20 -14.77 -17.23 -8.42
C GLY A 20 -14.71 -16.49 -9.76
N THR A 21 -13.65 -15.74 -10.07
CA THR A 21 -13.52 -15.01 -11.34
C THR A 21 -12.10 -15.10 -11.91
N ASN A 22 -11.93 -14.62 -13.15
CA ASN A 22 -10.62 -14.37 -13.77
C ASN A 22 -10.18 -12.90 -13.69
N LYS A 23 -10.84 -12.07 -12.86
CA LYS A 23 -10.53 -10.63 -12.75
C LYS A 23 -9.32 -10.43 -11.82
N PRO A 24 -8.20 -9.85 -12.28
CA PRO A 24 -7.04 -9.60 -11.44
C PRO A 24 -7.30 -8.46 -10.43
N VAL A 25 -6.74 -8.58 -9.22
CA VAL A 25 -6.85 -7.53 -8.17
C VAL A 25 -5.72 -6.50 -8.23
N GLY A 26 -4.93 -6.51 -9.31
CA GLY A 26 -3.74 -5.69 -9.47
C GLY A 26 -3.08 -5.92 -10.81
N THR A 27 -1.84 -5.46 -10.95
CA THR A 27 -0.99 -5.78 -12.10
C THR A 27 -0.01 -6.91 -11.75
N MET A 28 0.50 -7.58 -12.79
CA MET A 28 1.55 -8.61 -12.66
C MET A 28 2.74 -8.07 -11.87
N ALA A 29 3.25 -8.85 -10.91
CA ALA A 29 4.37 -8.42 -10.08
C ALA A 29 5.34 -9.58 -9.81
N ASN A 30 6.63 -9.30 -10.03
CA ASN A 30 7.73 -10.14 -9.59
C ASN A 30 7.84 -10.13 -8.05
N GLY A 31 8.72 -10.95 -7.50
CA GLY A 31 8.94 -11.07 -6.05
C GLY A 31 9.26 -9.74 -5.36
N LYS A 32 10.12 -8.93 -5.99
CA LYS A 32 10.49 -7.61 -5.48
C LYS A 32 9.27 -6.69 -5.36
N LEU A 33 8.51 -6.51 -6.43
CA LEU A 33 7.34 -5.63 -6.43
C LEU A 33 6.24 -6.17 -5.49
N ARG A 34 6.06 -7.49 -5.38
CA ARG A 34 5.15 -8.10 -4.40
C ARG A 34 5.57 -7.74 -2.97
N ALA A 35 6.85 -7.85 -2.63
CA ALA A 35 7.37 -7.49 -1.31
C ALA A 35 7.21 -5.98 -1.01
N MET A 36 7.44 -5.12 -2.00
CA MET A 36 7.23 -3.68 -1.87
C MET A 36 5.75 -3.33 -1.65
N ARG A 37 4.83 -3.91 -2.42
CA ARG A 37 3.39 -3.72 -2.24
C ARG A 37 2.92 -4.20 -0.86
N ASN A 38 3.40 -5.34 -0.39
CA ASN A 38 3.09 -5.84 0.96
C ASN A 38 3.58 -4.88 2.04
N THR A 39 4.79 -4.33 1.89
CA THR A 39 5.35 -3.34 2.83
C THR A 39 4.56 -2.03 2.79
N ALA A 40 4.19 -1.55 1.60
CA ALA A 40 3.35 -0.37 1.43
C ALA A 40 1.99 -0.56 2.10
N HIS A 41 1.31 -1.69 1.86
CA HIS A 41 0.07 -2.03 2.54
C HIS A 41 0.22 -2.04 4.06
N ARG A 42 1.28 -2.64 4.59
CA ARG A 42 1.52 -2.70 6.04
C ARG A 42 1.56 -1.31 6.68
N TYR A 43 2.35 -0.39 6.13
CA TYR A 43 2.48 0.96 6.69
C TYR A 43 1.24 1.82 6.42
N PHE A 44 0.63 1.70 5.24
CA PHE A 44 -0.61 2.38 4.90
C PHE A 44 -1.74 1.98 5.87
N ASP A 45 -1.92 0.68 6.11
CA ASP A 45 -2.92 0.16 7.04
C ASP A 45 -2.69 0.67 8.47
N MET A 46 -1.45 0.84 8.90
CA MET A 46 -1.12 1.38 10.22
C MET A 46 -1.63 2.81 10.41
N ILE A 47 -1.71 3.64 9.36
CA ILE A 47 -2.29 4.98 9.44
C ILE A 47 -3.74 4.88 9.93
N HIS A 48 -4.54 4.00 9.31
CA HIS A 48 -5.93 3.83 9.72
C HIS A 48 -6.05 3.10 11.08
N LYS A 49 -5.28 2.01 11.29
CA LYS A 49 -5.37 1.18 12.50
C LYS A 49 -4.93 1.92 13.75
N SER A 50 -4.04 2.90 13.62
CA SER A 50 -3.61 3.76 14.72
C SER A 50 -4.64 4.85 15.07
N GLY A 51 -5.69 5.03 14.27
CA GLY A 51 -6.65 6.11 14.40
C GLY A 51 -6.05 7.48 14.03
N LEU A 52 -5.00 7.52 13.20
CA LEU A 52 -4.48 8.78 12.66
C LEU A 52 -5.41 9.36 11.59
N MET A 53 -5.99 8.48 10.77
CA MET A 53 -6.99 8.80 9.76
C MET A 53 -8.08 7.72 9.79
N THR A 54 -9.30 8.07 9.40
CA THR A 54 -10.30 7.09 9.01
C THR A 54 -9.85 6.34 7.74
N LYS A 55 -10.52 5.23 7.43
CA LYS A 55 -10.23 4.47 6.21
C LYS A 55 -10.41 5.34 4.95
N ASN A 56 -11.47 6.15 4.89
CA ASN A 56 -11.74 7.00 3.74
C ASN A 56 -10.67 8.09 3.56
N GLU A 57 -10.29 8.76 4.65
CA GLU A 57 -9.20 9.76 4.63
C GLU A 57 -7.87 9.14 4.21
N ALA A 58 -7.55 7.93 4.67
CA ALA A 58 -6.35 7.23 4.24
C ALA A 58 -6.35 6.97 2.73
N TYR A 59 -7.46 6.51 2.14
CA TYR A 59 -7.55 6.32 0.69
C TYR A 59 -7.52 7.64 -0.10
N GLN A 60 -8.10 8.72 0.42
CA GLN A 60 -7.97 10.06 -0.18
C GLN A 60 -6.52 10.56 -0.15
N TRP A 61 -5.84 10.38 0.98
CA TRP A 61 -4.41 10.68 1.11
C TRP A 61 -3.57 9.86 0.14
N LEU A 62 -3.86 8.57 -0.01
CA LEU A 62 -3.16 7.68 -0.94
C LEU A 62 -3.32 8.18 -2.38
N ALA A 63 -4.55 8.49 -2.78
CA ALA A 63 -4.87 9.01 -4.11
C ALA A 63 -4.10 10.31 -4.42
N TYR A 64 -4.05 11.22 -3.45
CA TYR A 64 -3.26 12.45 -3.55
C TYR A 64 -1.76 12.15 -3.72
N LYS A 65 -1.20 11.24 -2.92
CA LYS A 65 0.24 10.91 -2.96
C LYS A 65 0.70 10.25 -4.26
N VAL A 66 -0.18 9.49 -4.91
CA VAL A 66 0.14 8.84 -6.18
C VAL A 66 -0.40 9.57 -7.41
N CYS A 67 -0.98 10.76 -7.20
CA CYS A 67 -1.58 11.58 -8.25
C CYS A 67 -2.56 10.79 -9.15
N ALA A 68 -3.41 9.98 -8.52
CA ALA A 68 -4.39 9.15 -9.23
C ALA A 68 -5.82 9.41 -8.74
N PRO A 69 -6.85 9.19 -9.58
CA PRO A 69 -8.22 9.15 -9.11
C PRO A 69 -8.41 8.15 -7.97
N LEU A 70 -9.31 8.43 -7.04
CA LEU A 70 -9.58 7.54 -5.89
C LEU A 70 -9.92 6.11 -6.31
N SER A 71 -10.64 5.95 -7.43
CA SER A 71 -10.99 4.65 -8.03
C SER A 71 -9.79 3.84 -8.53
N GLN A 72 -8.64 4.49 -8.74
CA GLN A 72 -7.40 3.89 -9.23
C GLN A 72 -6.27 3.90 -8.19
N ALA A 73 -6.47 4.54 -7.03
CA ALA A 73 -5.52 4.63 -5.93
C ALA A 73 -5.46 3.33 -5.12
N HIS A 74 -5.01 2.25 -5.77
CA HIS A 74 -4.91 0.92 -5.18
C HIS A 74 -3.47 0.42 -5.23
N ILE A 75 -2.91 0.02 -4.08
CA ILE A 75 -1.50 -0.41 -3.96
C ILE A 75 -1.19 -1.60 -4.88
N GLY A 76 -2.17 -2.49 -5.11
CA GLY A 76 -2.05 -3.59 -6.08
C GLY A 76 -1.83 -3.16 -7.54
N LEU A 77 -2.06 -1.89 -7.88
CA LEU A 77 -1.81 -1.32 -9.21
C LEU A 77 -0.49 -0.53 -9.28
N MET A 78 0.17 -0.29 -8.14
CA MET A 78 1.34 0.57 -8.07
C MET A 78 2.62 -0.15 -8.52
N GLY A 79 3.49 0.57 -9.22
CA GLY A 79 4.88 0.15 -9.47
C GLY A 79 5.80 0.44 -8.28
N GLU A 80 7.08 0.09 -8.42
CA GLU A 80 8.08 0.20 -7.34
C GLU A 80 8.21 1.62 -6.80
N TYR A 81 8.26 2.63 -7.68
CA TYR A 81 8.37 4.04 -7.29
C TYR A 81 7.26 4.48 -6.33
N TYR A 82 5.99 4.27 -6.70
CA TYR A 82 4.86 4.67 -5.86
C TYR A 82 4.76 3.81 -4.60
N CYS A 83 5.15 2.52 -4.64
CA CYS A 83 5.25 1.73 -3.42
C CYS A 83 6.25 2.35 -2.43
N GLN A 84 7.41 2.78 -2.90
CA GLN A 84 8.43 3.42 -2.06
C GLN A 84 7.91 4.74 -1.48
N GLN A 85 7.31 5.60 -2.31
CA GLN A 85 6.70 6.86 -1.86
C GLN A 85 5.65 6.62 -0.76
N VAL A 86 4.75 5.65 -0.94
CA VAL A 86 3.73 5.32 0.06
C VAL A 86 4.37 4.84 1.36
N ILE A 87 5.42 4.01 1.30
CA ILE A 87 6.14 3.53 2.49
C ILE A 87 6.73 4.69 3.26
N ASP A 88 7.47 5.58 2.59
CA ASP A 88 8.20 6.66 3.25
C ASP A 88 7.26 7.69 3.84
N GLU A 89 6.23 8.09 3.10
CA GLU A 89 5.24 9.05 3.57
C GLU A 89 4.37 8.48 4.70
N SER A 90 4.05 7.18 4.66
CA SER A 90 3.33 6.52 5.76
C SER A 90 4.17 6.50 7.04
N LYS A 91 5.47 6.18 6.93
CA LYS A 91 6.39 6.21 8.08
C LYS A 91 6.48 7.61 8.69
N LYS A 92 6.62 8.66 7.87
CA LYS A 92 6.66 10.05 8.34
C LYS A 92 5.43 10.40 9.17
N LEU A 93 4.23 10.06 8.67
CA LEU A 93 2.97 10.31 9.38
C LEU A 93 2.90 9.60 10.75
N LEU A 94 3.32 8.33 10.79
CA LEU A 94 3.30 7.53 12.01
C LEU A 94 4.31 8.03 13.05
N ILE A 95 5.50 8.45 12.63
CA ILE A 95 6.52 9.03 13.50
C ILE A 95 6.04 10.36 14.09
N SER A 96 5.50 11.26 13.26
CA SER A 96 4.98 12.55 13.73
C SER A 96 3.85 12.37 14.75
N ARG A 97 2.99 11.37 14.57
CA ARG A 97 1.97 11.01 15.58
C ARG A 97 2.59 10.52 16.89
N GLY A 98 3.66 9.72 16.83
CA GLY A 98 4.39 9.23 18.00
C GLY A 98 4.88 10.41 18.86
N LYS A 99 5.58 11.36 18.23
CA LYS A 99 6.08 12.58 18.88
C LYS A 99 4.96 13.40 19.52
N LEU A 100 3.87 13.65 18.79
CA LEU A 100 2.69 14.38 19.32
C LEU A 100 2.04 13.69 20.53
N ARG A 101 2.14 12.35 20.64
CA ARG A 101 1.62 11.61 21.80
C ARG A 101 2.57 11.68 22.99
N GLU A 102 3.88 11.70 22.76
CA GLU A 102 4.89 11.86 23.80
C GLU A 102 4.83 13.25 24.41
N GLU A 103 4.81 14.30 23.59
CA GLU A 103 4.67 15.70 24.02
C GLU A 103 3.42 15.92 24.88
N LYS A 104 2.28 15.33 24.50
CA LYS A 104 1.04 15.40 25.29
C LYS A 104 1.10 14.66 26.63
N ARG A 105 1.94 13.64 26.75
CA ARG A 105 2.13 12.90 28.01
C ARG A 105 3.09 13.62 28.94
N GLU A 106 4.05 14.37 28.40
CA GLU A 106 4.99 15.18 29.19
C GLU A 106 4.34 16.50 29.66
N ALA A 107 3.35 17.00 28.93
CA ALA A 107 2.64 18.25 29.24
C ALA A 107 1.45 18.10 30.21
N GLY A 108 1.10 16.89 30.64
CA GLY A 108 -0.03 16.60 31.52
C GLY A 108 0.39 15.84 32.76
#